data_AF-A0A392RCE1-F1
#
_entry.id   AF-A0A392RCE1-F1
#
_cell.length_a   1.000
_cell.length_b   1.000
_cell.length_c   1.000
_cell.angle_alpha   90.00
_cell.angle_beta   90.00
_cell.angle_gamma   90.00
#
_symmetry.space_group_name_H-M   'P 1'
#
loop_
_entity.id
_entity.type
_entity.pdbx_description
1 polymer ?
#
loop_
_entity_poly.entity_id
_entity_poly.type
_entity_poly.pdbx_seq_one_letter_code
_entity_poly.pdbx_strand_id
1 'polypeptide(L)'
;MINELVTSKKGKFDHIVIETTGLANPAPIIQTFYAEDNIFNEVKLDGVVTLVDAKHAGLHLDEVKPKGVVNEAVEQIAYADRIIVNK
;
A
#
# COMPACT_ATOMS: atom_id res chain seq x y z
N MET A 1 -6.98 13.53 -2.94
CA MET A 1 -6.11 12.97 -3.99
C MET A 1 -6.84 11.95 -4.86
N ILE A 2 -7.19 10.76 -4.37
CA ILE A 2 -7.93 9.74 -5.17
C ILE A 2 -9.27 10.28 -5.65
N ASN A 3 -10.03 10.95 -4.76
CA ASN A 3 -11.33 11.54 -5.09
C ASN A 3 -11.27 12.55 -6.27
N GLU A 4 -10.19 13.34 -6.37
CA GLU A 4 -9.99 14.28 -7.48
C GLU A 4 -9.70 13.56 -8.80
N LEU A 5 -8.94 12.47 -8.76
CA LEU A 5 -8.66 11.64 -9.95
C LEU A 5 -9.94 11.02 -10.48
N VAL A 6 -10.75 10.41 -9.61
CA VAL A 6 -12.01 9.76 -10.02
C VAL A 6 -13.05 10.77 -10.50
N THR A 7 -13.05 12.00 -9.97
CA THR A 7 -14.01 13.03 -10.36
C THR A 7 -13.59 13.79 -11.63
N SER A 8 -12.33 14.22 -11.72
CA SER A 8 -11.88 15.16 -12.78
C SER A 8 -11.25 14.48 -14.00
N LYS A 9 -10.83 13.22 -13.87
CA LYS A 9 -10.11 12.47 -14.91
C LYS A 9 -10.81 11.15 -15.26
N LYS A 10 -12.11 11.03 -14.94
CA LYS A 10 -12.93 9.85 -15.27
C LYS A 10 -12.82 9.49 -16.76
N GLY A 11 -12.54 8.22 -17.05
CA GLY A 11 -12.38 7.72 -18.42
C GLY A 11 -11.07 8.11 -19.13
N LYS A 12 -10.07 8.67 -18.40
CA LYS A 12 -8.74 8.99 -18.96
C LYS A 12 -7.67 7.95 -18.61
N PHE A 13 -7.98 6.98 -17.77
CA PHE A 13 -7.09 5.90 -17.34
C PHE A 13 -7.92 4.67 -16.99
N ASP A 14 -7.30 3.49 -17.07
CA ASP A 14 -7.92 2.22 -16.70
C ASP A 14 -7.51 1.77 -15.29
N HIS A 15 -6.34 2.21 -14.82
CA HIS A 15 -5.75 1.81 -13.54
C HIS A 15 -5.10 2.99 -12.81
N ILE A 16 -5.08 2.91 -11.48
CA ILE A 16 -4.35 3.83 -10.60
C ILE A 16 -3.30 3.00 -9.85
N VAL A 17 -2.05 3.43 -9.91
CA VAL A 17 -0.97 2.86 -9.09
C VAL A 17 -0.62 3.87 -8.01
N ILE A 18 -0.68 3.44 -6.75
CA ILE A 18 -0.31 4.25 -5.60
C ILE A 18 1.01 3.72 -5.07
N GLU A 19 2.03 4.56 -5.07
CA GLU A 19 3.34 4.23 -4.51
C GLU A 19 3.39 4.63 -3.03
N THR A 20 3.63 3.64 -2.17
CA THR A 20 3.81 3.83 -0.72
C THR A 20 5.10 3.18 -0.29
N THR A 21 6.24 3.83 -0.56
CA THR A 21 7.57 3.32 -0.20
C THR A 21 8.07 3.92 1.11
N GLY A 22 9.14 3.34 1.66
CA GLY A 22 9.77 3.82 2.88
C GLY A 22 8.93 3.51 4.11
N LEU A 23 8.65 4.53 4.93
CA LEU A 23 7.92 4.39 6.21
C LEU A 23 6.40 4.56 6.07
N ALA A 24 5.87 4.50 4.85
CA ALA A 24 4.44 4.64 4.63
C ALA A 24 3.66 3.40 5.12
N ASN A 25 2.56 3.63 5.84
CA ASN A 25 1.63 2.59 6.26
C ASN A 25 0.56 2.37 5.18
N PRO A 26 0.36 1.13 4.66
CA PRO A 26 -0.68 0.84 3.67
C PRO A 26 -2.11 0.98 4.20
N ALA A 27 -2.34 0.77 5.50
CA ALA A 27 -3.68 0.61 6.07
C ALA A 27 -4.60 1.84 5.86
N PRO A 28 -4.16 3.08 6.13
CA PRO A 28 -5.02 4.26 5.91
C PRO A 28 -5.41 4.43 4.44
N ILE A 29 -4.52 4.04 3.51
CA ILE A 29 -4.78 4.16 2.07
C ILE A 29 -5.79 3.10 1.63
N ILE A 30 -5.66 1.87 2.11
CA ILE A 30 -6.63 0.80 1.88
C ILE A 30 -8.02 1.21 2.41
N GLN A 31 -8.07 1.80 3.61
CA GLN A 31 -9.32 2.25 4.22
C GLN A 31 -10.05 3.29 3.37
N THR A 32 -9.35 4.21 2.71
CA THR A 32 -9.95 5.20 1.81
C THR A 32 -10.81 4.58 0.71
N PHE A 33 -10.45 3.40 0.18
CA PHE A 33 -11.24 2.73 -0.85
C PHE A 33 -12.59 2.20 -0.36
N TYR A 34 -12.75 1.99 0.95
CA TYR A 34 -13.97 1.42 1.53
C TYR A 34 -14.76 2.43 2.38
N ALA A 35 -14.10 3.49 2.86
CA ALA A 35 -14.71 4.49 3.75
C ALA A 35 -15.37 5.66 3.01
N GLU A 36 -14.96 5.95 1.77
CA GLU A 36 -15.49 7.08 0.99
C GLU A 36 -16.43 6.59 -0.12
N ASP A 37 -17.73 6.88 -0.01
CA ASP A 37 -18.76 6.43 -0.97
C ASP A 37 -18.42 6.75 -2.43
N ASN A 38 -17.89 7.96 -2.70
CA ASN A 38 -17.53 8.36 -4.05
C ASN A 38 -16.37 7.54 -4.62
N ILE A 39 -15.42 7.14 -3.78
CA ILE A 39 -14.29 6.32 -4.20
C ILE A 39 -14.76 4.87 -4.37
N PHE A 40 -15.50 4.34 -3.40
CA PHE A 40 -16.02 2.97 -3.40
C PHE A 40 -16.86 2.66 -4.64
N ASN A 41 -17.67 3.62 -5.11
CA ASN A 41 -18.54 3.45 -6.28
C ASN A 41 -17.82 3.57 -7.63
N GLU A 42 -16.66 4.23 -7.67
CA GLU A 42 -15.97 4.57 -8.93
C GLU A 42 -14.73 3.71 -9.17
N VAL A 43 -14.06 3.26 -8.11
CA VAL A 43 -12.84 2.45 -8.19
C VAL A 43 -12.84 1.34 -7.14
N LYS A 44 -12.08 0.28 -7.43
CA LYS A 44 -11.88 -0.84 -6.52
C LYS A 44 -10.38 -1.01 -6.27
N LEU A 45 -10.01 -1.33 -5.03
CA LEU A 45 -8.67 -1.81 -4.72
C LEU A 45 -8.46 -3.20 -5.35
N ASP A 46 -7.55 -3.29 -6.31
CA ASP A 46 -7.24 -4.55 -6.99
C ASP A 46 -6.31 -5.45 -6.15
N GLY A 47 -5.30 -4.83 -5.52
CA GLY A 47 -4.45 -5.50 -4.54
C GLY A 47 -3.28 -4.64 -4.10
N VAL A 48 -2.60 -5.10 -3.05
CA VAL A 48 -1.39 -4.50 -2.48
C VAL A 48 -0.19 -5.33 -2.91
N VAL A 49 0.77 -4.67 -3.56
CA VAL A 49 2.01 -5.30 -4.01
C VAL A 49 3.18 -4.74 -3.21
N THR A 50 3.90 -5.61 -2.51
CA THR A 50 5.08 -5.24 -1.73
C THR A 50 6.35 -5.76 -2.40
N LEU A 51 7.27 -4.84 -2.69
CA LEU A 51 8.57 -5.15 -3.27
C LEU A 51 9.60 -5.36 -2.15
N VAL A 52 10.24 -6.53 -2.13
CA VAL A 52 11.18 -6.93 -1.06
C VAL A 52 12.57 -7.12 -1.64
N ASP A 53 13.54 -6.40 -1.08
CA ASP A 53 14.96 -6.57 -1.37
C ASP A 53 15.51 -7.80 -0.65
N ALA A 54 15.81 -8.87 -1.39
CA ALA A 54 16.21 -10.17 -0.84
C ALA A 54 17.48 -10.07 0.02
N LYS A 55 18.40 -9.16 -0.33
CA LYS A 55 19.66 -8.98 0.38
C LYS A 55 19.47 -8.37 1.76
N HIS A 56 18.45 -7.52 1.93
CA HIS A 56 18.24 -6.75 3.16
C HIS A 56 16.98 -7.14 3.93
N ALA A 57 16.15 -8.04 3.38
CA ALA A 57 14.87 -8.44 3.98
C ALA A 57 15.01 -8.92 5.44
N GLY A 58 15.94 -9.83 5.71
CA GLY A 58 16.15 -10.34 7.08
C GLY A 58 16.51 -9.24 8.07
N LEU A 59 17.39 -8.31 7.68
CA LEU A 59 17.78 -7.17 8.52
C LEU A 59 16.57 -6.32 8.92
N HIS A 60 15.68 -6.03 7.97
CA HIS A 60 14.51 -5.18 8.22
C HIS A 60 13.40 -5.92 8.98
N LEU A 61 13.18 -7.20 8.69
CA LEU A 61 12.14 -7.99 9.35
C LEU A 61 12.49 -8.34 10.80
N ASP A 62 13.78 -8.58 11.08
CA ASP A 62 14.26 -8.91 12.42
C ASP A 62 14.53 -7.66 13.28
N GLU A 63 14.36 -6.45 12.73
CA GLU A 63 14.58 -5.21 13.46
C GLU A 63 13.59 -5.08 14.63
N VAL A 64 14.13 -5.09 15.85
CA VAL A 64 13.35 -4.91 17.08
C VAL A 64 13.04 -3.43 17.29
N LYS A 65 11.77 -3.06 17.15
CA LYS A 65 11.29 -1.70 17.40
C LYS A 65 10.98 -1.46 18.89
N PRO A 66 10.97 -0.20 19.34
CA PRO A 66 10.51 0.16 20.69
C PRO A 66 9.10 -0.34 20.97
N LYS A 67 8.77 -0.58 22.24
CA LYS A 67 7.46 -1.06 22.65
C LYS A 67 6.34 -0.13 22.16
N GLY A 68 5.36 -0.69 21.46
CA GLY A 68 4.22 0.05 20.90
C GLY A 68 4.44 0.61 19.50
N VAL A 69 5.64 0.43 18.93
CA VAL A 69 5.94 0.77 17.53
C VAL A 69 5.87 -0.50 16.70
N VAL A 70 5.09 -0.45 15.61
CA VAL A 70 4.98 -1.55 14.65
C VAL A 70 6.20 -1.50 13.71
N ASN A 71 6.80 -2.65 13.43
CA ASN A 71 7.84 -2.75 12.40
C ASN A 71 7.21 -2.56 11.02
N GLU A 72 7.66 -1.53 10.31
CA GLU A 72 7.08 -1.10 9.03
C GLU A 72 7.26 -2.17 7.94
N ALA A 73 8.39 -2.89 7.92
CA ALA A 73 8.63 -3.97 6.96
C ALA A 73 7.68 -5.15 7.21
N VAL A 74 7.45 -5.49 8.48
CA VAL A 74 6.48 -6.53 8.86
C VAL A 74 5.06 -6.10 8.46
N GLU A 75 4.69 -4.85 8.74
CA GLU A 75 3.37 -4.31 8.40
C GLU A 75 3.13 -4.31 6.88
N GLN A 76 4.08 -3.84 6.09
CA GLN A 76 3.97 -3.80 4.63
C GLN A 76 3.89 -5.19 4.00
N ILE A 77 4.59 -6.19 4.56
CA ILE A 77 4.46 -7.59 4.13
C ILE A 77 3.10 -8.16 4.54
N ALA A 78 2.61 -7.84 5.74
CA ALA A 78 1.33 -8.36 6.24
C ALA A 78 0.13 -7.88 5.42
N TYR A 79 0.18 -6.68 4.86
CA TYR A 79 -0.87 -6.15 3.97
C TYR A 79 -0.76 -6.61 2.52
N ALA A 80 0.32 -7.29 2.13
CA ALA A 80 0.56 -7.62 0.73
C ALA A 80 -0.33 -8.79 0.24
N ASP A 81 -1.05 -8.58 -0.85
CA ASP A 81 -1.68 -9.66 -1.62
C ASP A 81 -0.64 -10.39 -2.49
N ARG A 82 0.41 -9.65 -2.89
CA ARG A 82 1.53 -10.20 -3.65
C ARG A 82 2.86 -9.60 -3.19
N ILE A 83 3.81 -10.48 -2.93
CA ILE A 83 5.19 -10.10 -2.62
C ILE A 83 6.04 -10.37 -3.85
N ILE A 84 6.78 -9.35 -4.29
CA ILE A 84 7.79 -9.49 -5.35
C ILE A 84 9.15 -9.39 -4.70
N VAL A 85 9.90 -10.48 -4.72
CA VAL A 85 11.27 -10.51 -4.20
C VAL A 85 12.23 -10.14 -5.34
N ASN A 86 13.13 -9.18 -5.09
CA ASN A 86 14.14 -8.74 -6.05
C ASN A 86 15.55 -8.73 -5.45
N LYS A 87 16.53 -8.54 -6.35
CA LYS A 87 17.98 -8.55 -6.08
C LYS A 87 18.43 -9.86 -5.44
#